data_AF-A0A9E4AVM1-F1
#
_entry.id   AF-A0A9E4AVM1-F1
#
_cell.length_a   1.000
_cell.length_b   1.000
_cell.length_c   1.000
_cell.angle_alpha   90.00
_cell.angle_beta   90.00
_cell.angle_gamma   90.00
#
_symmetry.space_group_name_H-M   'P 1'
#
loop_
_entity.id
_entity.type
_entity.pdbx_description
1 polymer ?
#
loop_
_entity_poly.entity_id
_entity_poly.type
_entity_poly.pdbx_seq_one_letter_code
_entity_poly.pdbx_strand_id
1 'polypeptide(L)'
;MRNIFLALTLIALMALPLAHVFAAGDVVIYTGITQWISKAAADEQAEICVGMLEDADIAVTWYDSDGQAGDLADWMESVTGDDGLDICVLYGDFPPEIYPEGNTQTDGSIAETFIETTDGDVFINHADYMFWGLAGRNEEGGLKNMMDIDDIVMWDDDTAMTVTAEGKAIAPSLTDYASDRPFHVDQLAGNWEVEVSLAQNDDGTRADPIIVRDGNLGRLIPVIQTNGGDEPKGAVAAEIIIWLMSTTPVEPAGKLSTTWGDLKAVQ
;
A
#
# COMPACT_ATOMS: atom_id res chain seq x y z
N MET A 1 -64.70 -6.78 38.22
CA MET A 1 -63.91 -7.78 37.47
C MET A 1 -63.80 -7.26 36.05
N ARG A 2 -62.90 -6.31 35.74
CA ARG A 2 -61.46 -6.49 35.40
C ARG A 2 -61.26 -7.72 34.50
N ASN A 3 -61.03 -7.47 33.20
CA ASN A 3 -59.91 -8.03 32.44
C ASN A 3 -59.83 -7.40 31.03
N ILE A 4 -58.83 -6.52 30.91
CA ILE A 4 -58.14 -6.05 29.69
C ILE A 4 -57.36 -7.24 29.11
N PHE A 5 -57.26 -7.40 27.78
CA PHE A 5 -56.06 -7.91 27.07
C PHE A 5 -56.26 -7.64 25.56
N LEU A 6 -55.71 -6.53 25.05
CA LEU A 6 -54.38 -6.34 24.44
C LEU A 6 -54.24 -7.01 23.05
N ALA A 7 -54.23 -6.16 22.03
CA ALA A 7 -53.79 -6.48 20.68
C ALA A 7 -52.27 -6.72 20.69
N LEU A 8 -51.83 -7.83 20.08
CA LEU A 8 -50.43 -8.03 19.70
C LEU A 8 -50.38 -8.08 18.17
N THR A 9 -50.14 -6.92 17.55
CA THR A 9 -49.68 -6.85 16.16
C THR A 9 -48.17 -7.12 16.21
N LEU A 10 -47.76 -8.33 15.82
CA LEU A 10 -46.37 -8.73 15.75
C LEU A 10 -45.71 -7.97 14.59
N ILE A 11 -44.98 -6.90 14.89
CA ILE A 11 -44.04 -6.29 13.93
C ILE A 11 -42.81 -7.19 13.93
N ALA A 12 -42.75 -8.12 12.98
CA ALA A 12 -41.51 -8.80 12.65
C ALA A 12 -40.60 -7.77 11.95
N LEU A 13 -39.76 -7.10 12.74
CA LEU A 13 -38.67 -6.28 12.23
C LEU A 13 -37.68 -7.26 11.57
N MET A 14 -37.78 -7.44 10.25
CA MET A 14 -36.74 -8.11 9.48
C MET A 14 -35.47 -7.28 9.65
N ALA A 15 -34.55 -7.74 10.49
CA ALA A 15 -33.16 -7.31 10.45
C ALA A 15 -32.60 -7.82 9.12
N LEU A 16 -32.70 -7.00 8.07
CA LEU A 16 -31.91 -7.19 6.87
C LEU A 16 -30.45 -7.04 7.31
N PRO A 17 -29.59 -8.07 7.15
CA PRO A 17 -28.17 -7.85 7.30
C PRO A 17 -27.79 -6.78 6.27
N LEU A 18 -27.22 -5.65 6.73
CA LEU A 18 -26.47 -4.79 5.84
C LEU A 18 -25.32 -5.65 5.33
N ALA A 19 -25.43 -6.11 4.08
CA ALA A 19 -24.26 -6.61 3.37
C ALA A 19 -23.32 -5.41 3.25
N HIS A 20 -22.11 -5.53 3.81
CA HIS A 20 -21.07 -4.55 3.57
C HIS A 20 -20.75 -4.64 2.07
N VAL A 21 -20.87 -3.53 1.37
CA VAL A 21 -20.46 -3.43 -0.03
C VAL A 21 -18.99 -3.08 0.03
N PHE A 22 -18.13 -4.09 -0.14
CA PHE A 22 -16.69 -3.88 -0.27
C PHE A 22 -16.40 -3.11 -1.56
N ALA A 23 -15.56 -2.08 -1.48
CA ALA A 23 -15.01 -1.43 -2.66
C ALA A 23 -14.07 -2.41 -3.41
N ALA A 24 -14.01 -2.27 -4.73
CA ALA A 24 -12.92 -2.88 -5.49
C ALA A 24 -11.80 -1.84 -5.44
N GLY A 25 -10.83 -2.00 -4.55
CA GLY A 25 -9.80 -0.97 -4.30
C GLY A 25 -9.11 -0.47 -5.57
N ASP A 26 -8.55 0.73 -5.50
CA ASP A 26 -7.99 1.48 -6.61
C ASP A 26 -6.48 1.67 -6.48
N VAL A 27 -5.81 1.90 -7.62
CA VAL A 27 -4.38 2.24 -7.65
C VAL A 27 -4.20 3.69 -8.09
N VAL A 28 -3.38 4.44 -7.35
CA VAL A 28 -2.88 5.75 -7.75
C VAL A 28 -1.37 5.75 -7.87
N ILE A 29 -0.88 6.38 -8.93
CA ILE A 29 0.55 6.64 -9.13
C ILE A 29 0.76 8.15 -9.17
N TYR A 30 1.70 8.66 -8.37
CA TYR A 30 2.08 10.07 -8.38
C TYR A 30 3.54 10.25 -8.82
N THR A 31 3.74 10.95 -9.94
CA THR A 31 5.06 11.35 -10.44
C THR A 31 5.22 12.86 -10.54
N GLY A 32 4.27 13.65 -10.05
CA GLY A 32 4.28 15.12 -10.17
C GLY A 32 5.57 15.76 -9.63
N ILE A 33 6.06 15.27 -8.50
CA ILE A 33 7.36 15.61 -7.93
C ILE A 33 8.09 14.30 -7.62
N THR A 34 9.40 14.27 -7.88
CA THR A 34 10.23 13.08 -7.71
C THR A 34 11.54 13.43 -7.02
N GLN A 35 12.18 12.41 -6.45
CA GLN A 35 13.45 12.53 -5.74
C GLN A 35 14.33 11.32 -6.09
N TRP A 36 15.63 11.55 -6.32
CA TRP A 36 16.62 10.54 -6.77
C TRP A 36 16.34 9.85 -8.12
N ILE A 37 15.21 10.16 -8.73
CA ILE A 37 14.88 9.81 -10.11
C ILE A 37 14.47 11.07 -10.85
N SER A 38 14.85 11.16 -12.13
CA SER A 38 14.39 12.28 -12.97
C SER A 38 12.89 12.13 -13.26
N LYS A 39 12.18 13.25 -13.37
CA LYS A 39 10.76 13.27 -13.76
C LYS A 39 10.47 12.40 -14.99
N ALA A 40 11.27 12.53 -16.04
CA ALA A 40 11.09 11.77 -17.27
C ALA A 40 11.25 10.24 -17.07
N ALA A 41 12.22 9.82 -16.25
CA ALA A 41 12.41 8.40 -15.94
C ALA A 41 11.30 7.87 -15.02
N ALA A 42 10.83 8.66 -14.04
CA ALA A 42 9.68 8.28 -13.23
C ALA A 42 8.42 8.14 -14.08
N ASP A 43 8.20 9.04 -15.03
CA ASP A 43 7.07 8.96 -15.95
C ASP A 43 7.13 7.72 -16.85
N GLU A 44 8.32 7.38 -17.36
CA GLU A 44 8.53 6.16 -18.14
C GLU A 44 8.21 4.90 -17.31
N GLN A 45 8.66 4.85 -16.04
CA GLN A 45 8.34 3.72 -15.16
C GLN A 45 6.86 3.70 -14.77
N ALA A 46 6.23 4.85 -14.54
CA ALA A 46 4.80 4.94 -14.28
C ALA A 46 3.98 4.48 -15.49
N GLU A 47 4.35 4.86 -16.71
CA GLU A 47 3.70 4.40 -17.94
C GLU A 47 3.78 2.87 -18.10
N ILE A 48 4.94 2.26 -17.79
CA ILE A 48 5.09 0.79 -17.77
C ILE A 48 4.16 0.16 -16.72
N CYS A 49 4.13 0.72 -15.51
CA CYS A 49 3.28 0.22 -14.44
C CYS A 49 1.80 0.29 -14.83
N VAL A 50 1.34 1.47 -15.30
CA VAL A 50 -0.03 1.69 -15.79
C VAL A 50 -0.40 0.66 -16.86
N GLY A 51 0.42 0.49 -17.89
CA GLY A 51 0.11 -0.46 -18.97
C GLY A 51 -0.03 -1.90 -18.48
N MET A 52 0.81 -2.33 -17.53
CA MET A 52 0.72 -3.67 -16.96
C MET A 52 -0.51 -3.86 -16.06
N LEU A 53 -0.92 -2.83 -15.32
CA LEU A 53 -2.13 -2.85 -14.50
C LEU A 53 -3.39 -2.86 -15.36
N GLU A 54 -3.44 -2.04 -16.41
CA GLU A 54 -4.54 -2.02 -17.38
C GLU A 54 -4.68 -3.38 -18.09
N ASP A 55 -3.57 -4.02 -18.48
CA ASP A 55 -3.55 -5.38 -19.05
C ASP A 55 -4.07 -6.45 -18.07
N ALA A 56 -4.03 -6.17 -16.76
CA ALA A 56 -4.54 -7.02 -15.69
C ALA A 56 -5.98 -6.66 -15.24
N ASP A 57 -6.66 -5.76 -15.95
CA ASP A 57 -7.99 -5.24 -15.60
C ASP A 57 -8.04 -4.53 -14.21
N ILE A 58 -6.91 -3.94 -13.77
CA ILE A 58 -6.82 -3.15 -12.53
C ILE A 58 -6.97 -1.67 -12.85
N ALA A 59 -7.87 -0.99 -12.14
CA ALA A 59 -8.07 0.45 -12.29
C ALA A 59 -6.86 1.21 -11.74
N VAL A 60 -6.33 2.15 -12.53
CA VAL A 60 -5.21 2.99 -12.14
C VAL A 60 -5.45 4.43 -12.57
N THR A 61 -5.16 5.37 -11.67
CA THR A 61 -5.11 6.81 -11.96
C THR A 61 -3.67 7.29 -11.83
N TRP A 62 -3.19 8.02 -12.84
CA TRP A 62 -1.85 8.58 -12.83
C TRP A 62 -1.90 10.12 -12.72
N TYR A 63 -1.37 10.62 -11.61
CA TYR A 63 -1.13 12.04 -11.36
C TYR A 63 0.30 12.40 -11.72
N ASP A 64 0.49 12.91 -12.94
CA ASP A 64 1.80 13.17 -13.54
C ASP A 64 2.28 14.62 -13.38
N SER A 65 1.50 15.49 -12.75
CA SER A 65 1.83 16.90 -12.56
C SER A 65 1.96 17.28 -11.08
N ASP A 66 2.91 18.17 -10.77
CA ASP A 66 3.13 18.71 -9.42
C ASP A 66 1.87 19.35 -8.81
N GLY A 67 1.04 20.00 -9.63
CA GLY A 67 -0.24 20.57 -9.23
C GLY A 67 -1.34 19.57 -8.84
N GLN A 68 -1.09 18.27 -8.92
CA GLN A 68 -2.08 17.21 -8.62
C GLN A 68 -1.85 16.53 -7.26
N ALA A 69 -0.91 17.01 -6.44
CA ALA A 69 -0.76 16.51 -5.08
C ALA A 69 -2.04 16.69 -4.23
N GLY A 70 -2.86 17.71 -4.53
CA GLY A 70 -4.18 17.87 -3.93
C GLY A 70 -5.18 16.80 -4.40
N ASP A 71 -5.15 16.41 -5.68
CA ASP A 71 -6.01 15.34 -6.21
C ASP A 71 -5.62 13.98 -5.58
N LEU A 72 -4.34 13.76 -5.29
CA LEU A 72 -3.85 12.61 -4.54
C LEU A 72 -4.43 12.60 -3.11
N ALA A 73 -4.41 13.74 -2.42
CA ALA A 73 -4.96 13.84 -1.07
C ALA A 73 -6.47 13.59 -1.05
N ASP A 74 -7.22 14.22 -1.97
CA ASP A 74 -8.67 14.03 -2.11
C ASP A 74 -9.02 12.55 -2.39
N TRP A 75 -8.23 11.86 -3.23
CA TRP A 75 -8.40 10.42 -3.48
C TRP A 75 -8.16 9.60 -2.21
N MET A 76 -7.03 9.83 -1.53
CA MET A 76 -6.65 9.09 -0.33
C MET A 76 -7.71 9.21 0.77
N GLU A 77 -8.22 10.42 1.01
CA GLU A 77 -9.33 10.65 1.96
C GLU A 77 -10.62 9.93 1.55
N SER A 78 -10.85 9.74 0.24
CA SER A 78 -12.08 9.13 -0.27
C SER A 78 -12.11 7.61 -0.17
N VAL A 79 -10.95 6.95 -0.21
CA VAL A 79 -10.81 5.48 -0.17
C VAL A 79 -10.44 4.96 1.22
N THR A 80 -9.80 5.77 2.07
CA THR A 80 -9.41 5.35 3.43
C THR A 80 -10.62 4.81 4.21
N GLY A 81 -10.55 3.55 4.64
CA GLY A 81 -11.59 2.88 5.42
C GLY A 81 -12.80 2.42 4.61
N ASP A 82 -12.68 2.26 3.29
CA ASP A 82 -13.78 1.83 2.41
C ASP A 82 -13.89 0.28 2.22
N ASP A 83 -13.05 -0.46 2.97
CA ASP A 83 -12.87 -1.91 2.90
C ASP A 83 -12.35 -2.43 1.53
N GLY A 84 -11.85 -1.53 0.68
CA GLY A 84 -11.05 -1.81 -0.52
C GLY A 84 -9.61 -2.20 -0.17
N LEU A 85 -8.79 -2.42 -1.19
CA LEU A 85 -7.33 -2.49 -1.02
C LEU A 85 -6.76 -1.44 -1.97
N ASP A 86 -6.41 -0.29 -1.41
CA ASP A 86 -6.02 0.88 -2.17
C ASP A 86 -4.51 1.07 -2.11
N ILE A 87 -3.92 1.43 -3.25
CA ILE A 87 -2.46 1.42 -3.40
C ILE A 87 -1.97 2.74 -3.96
N CYS A 88 -1.13 3.42 -3.20
CA CYS A 88 -0.45 4.65 -3.60
C CYS A 88 1.01 4.36 -3.97
N VAL A 89 1.42 4.71 -5.19
CA VAL A 89 2.80 4.58 -5.68
C VAL A 89 3.47 5.95 -5.77
N LEU A 90 4.58 6.11 -5.06
CA LEU A 90 5.40 7.32 -5.00
C LEU A 90 6.80 7.10 -5.59
N TYR A 91 7.44 8.18 -6.05
CA TYR A 91 8.78 8.19 -6.62
C TYR A 91 9.75 9.09 -5.83
N GLY A 92 9.88 8.79 -4.53
CA GLY A 92 10.84 9.40 -3.61
C GLY A 92 10.39 10.73 -2.99
N ASP A 93 9.37 11.39 -3.52
CA ASP A 93 8.71 12.51 -2.84
C ASP A 93 7.57 12.02 -1.95
N PHE A 94 7.33 12.75 -0.87
CA PHE A 94 6.22 12.57 0.05
C PHE A 94 5.46 13.91 0.13
N PRO A 95 4.36 14.06 -0.63
CA PRO A 95 3.73 15.36 -0.83
C PRO A 95 3.22 16.01 0.47
N PRO A 96 3.43 17.33 0.67
CA PRO A 96 2.94 18.07 1.83
C PRO A 96 1.42 18.00 2.03
N GLU A 97 0.69 17.79 0.93
CA GLU A 97 -0.77 17.68 0.90
C GLU A 97 -1.28 16.44 1.64
N ILE A 98 -0.52 15.35 1.67
CA ILE A 98 -0.87 14.13 2.43
C ILE A 98 -0.12 14.02 3.76
N TYR A 99 1.06 14.63 3.87
CA TYR A 99 1.86 14.68 5.09
C TYR A 99 2.64 16.00 5.24
N PRO A 100 2.25 16.87 6.18
CA PRO A 100 2.84 18.20 6.33
C PRO A 100 4.36 18.23 6.55
N GLU A 101 5.01 19.22 5.93
CA GLU A 101 6.46 19.39 5.98
C GLU A 101 7.00 19.47 7.42
N GLY A 102 8.21 18.94 7.63
CA GLY A 102 8.92 19.04 8.90
C GLY A 102 8.31 18.19 10.01
N ASN A 103 7.59 17.12 9.64
CA ASN A 103 6.90 16.23 10.58
C ASN A 103 5.95 16.99 11.52
N THR A 104 5.25 18.01 10.99
CA THR A 104 4.42 18.91 11.81
C THR A 104 3.06 18.32 12.20
N GLN A 105 2.69 17.20 11.59
CA GLN A 105 1.53 16.39 11.95
C GLN A 105 1.96 14.92 11.92
N THR A 106 2.60 14.48 13.01
CA THR A 106 3.04 13.08 13.15
C THR A 106 1.86 12.13 13.22
N ASP A 107 0.77 12.59 13.83
CA ASP A 107 -0.43 11.80 14.14
C ASP A 107 -1.67 12.33 13.41
N GLY A 108 -2.52 11.42 12.92
CA GLY A 108 -3.76 11.69 12.19
C GLY A 108 -3.57 12.48 10.88
N SER A 109 -2.41 12.36 10.23
CA SER A 109 -2.23 12.88 8.86
C SER A 109 -3.03 12.04 7.85
N ILE A 110 -3.24 12.54 6.62
CA ILE A 110 -3.95 11.79 5.58
C ILE A 110 -3.19 10.49 5.27
N ALA A 111 -1.88 10.58 5.08
CA ALA A 111 -1.04 9.43 4.77
C ALA A 111 -1.00 8.38 5.90
N GLU A 112 -0.99 8.81 7.14
CA GLU A 112 -1.00 7.90 8.29
C GLU A 112 -2.36 7.22 8.45
N THR A 113 -3.46 7.99 8.38
CA THR A 113 -4.81 7.43 8.50
C THR A 113 -5.06 6.40 7.40
N PHE A 114 -4.52 6.62 6.20
CA PHE A 114 -4.59 5.68 5.07
C PHE A 114 -4.00 4.30 5.40
N ILE A 115 -2.90 4.21 6.16
CA ILE A 115 -2.31 2.91 6.53
C ILE A 115 -2.78 2.38 7.89
N GLU A 116 -3.48 3.18 8.68
CA GLU A 116 -3.98 2.82 10.01
C GLU A 116 -5.40 2.21 10.00
N THR A 117 -5.96 2.01 8.81
CA THR A 117 -7.25 1.34 8.59
C THR A 117 -7.08 -0.15 8.28
N THR A 118 -8.17 -0.91 8.42
CA THR A 118 -8.18 -2.38 8.27
C THR A 118 -8.45 -2.88 6.84
N ASP A 119 -8.67 -1.97 5.90
CA ASP A 119 -8.64 -2.22 4.45
C ASP A 119 -7.30 -2.84 4.03
N GLY A 120 -6.22 -2.41 4.67
CA GLY A 120 -4.88 -2.93 4.43
C GLY A 120 -4.16 -2.22 3.28
N ASP A 121 -4.51 -0.95 3.08
CA ASP A 121 -3.98 -0.04 2.07
C ASP A 121 -2.46 0.07 2.10
N VAL A 122 -1.90 0.48 0.96
CA VAL A 122 -0.50 0.25 0.64
C VAL A 122 0.18 1.51 0.13
N PHE A 123 1.33 1.83 0.71
CA PHE A 123 2.32 2.67 0.02
C PHE A 123 3.38 1.81 -0.65
N ILE A 124 3.58 2.03 -1.94
CA ILE A 124 4.79 1.64 -2.67
C ILE A 124 5.63 2.90 -2.88
N ASN A 125 6.93 2.82 -2.61
CA ASN A 125 7.84 3.92 -2.91
C ASN A 125 9.04 3.44 -3.73
N HIS A 126 9.48 4.28 -4.66
CA HIS A 126 10.67 4.08 -5.49
C HIS A 126 11.75 5.15 -5.22
N ALA A 127 12.98 4.84 -5.65
CA ALA A 127 14.12 5.76 -5.77
C ALA A 127 14.77 6.21 -4.44
N ASP A 128 14.15 7.11 -3.68
CA ASP A 128 14.74 7.64 -2.42
C ASP A 128 14.00 7.09 -1.20
N TYR A 129 14.67 7.13 -0.06
CA TYR A 129 14.18 6.78 1.28
C TYR A 129 12.67 7.03 1.47
N MET A 130 11.95 5.99 1.93
CA MET A 130 10.50 6.04 2.06
C MET A 130 10.06 7.16 2.99
N PHE A 131 9.16 8.03 2.51
CA PHE A 131 8.64 9.20 3.23
C PHE A 131 9.65 10.32 3.53
N TRP A 132 10.81 10.34 2.87
CA TRP A 132 11.83 11.39 3.01
C TRP A 132 11.34 12.77 2.55
N GLY A 133 10.64 12.80 1.42
CA GLY A 133 10.17 14.02 0.76
C GLY A 133 11.27 14.75 -0.02
N LEU A 134 10.86 15.56 -0.99
CA LEU A 134 11.76 16.35 -1.83
C LEU A 134 12.77 17.12 -0.97
N ALA A 135 14.05 16.96 -1.28
CA ALA A 135 15.16 17.61 -0.58
C ALA A 135 15.24 17.33 0.94
N GLY A 136 14.65 16.23 1.43
CA GLY A 136 14.71 15.85 2.84
C GLY A 136 13.77 16.65 3.72
N ARG A 137 12.61 17.02 3.19
CA ARG A 137 11.56 17.75 3.89
C ARG A 137 11.18 17.13 5.25
N ASN A 138 11.16 15.79 5.34
CA ASN A 138 10.76 15.07 6.55
C ASN A 138 11.89 14.20 7.13
N GLU A 139 13.01 14.07 6.40
CA GLU A 139 14.17 13.26 6.76
C GLU A 139 13.75 11.83 7.18
N GLU A 140 14.45 11.21 8.14
CA GLU A 140 14.07 9.92 8.72
C GLU A 140 12.71 9.96 9.42
N GLY A 141 12.28 11.15 9.86
CA GLY A 141 11.06 11.34 10.65
C GLY A 141 9.83 10.85 9.92
N GLY A 142 9.77 10.98 8.59
CA GLY A 142 8.64 10.49 7.80
C GLY A 142 8.38 9.00 8.04
N LEU A 143 9.40 8.15 7.87
CA LEU A 143 9.26 6.71 8.12
C LEU A 143 9.00 6.38 9.59
N LYS A 144 9.72 7.04 10.50
CA LYS A 144 9.58 6.80 11.94
C LYS A 144 8.16 7.05 12.43
N ASN A 145 7.54 8.13 11.95
CA ASN A 145 6.17 8.50 12.31
C ASN A 145 5.15 7.58 11.64
N MET A 146 5.29 7.24 10.34
CA MET A 146 4.35 6.32 9.69
C MET A 146 4.39 4.89 10.26
N MET A 147 5.49 4.49 10.91
CA MET A 147 5.62 3.17 11.51
C MET A 147 5.46 3.15 13.03
N ASP A 148 5.44 4.30 13.71
CA ASP A 148 5.60 4.38 15.17
C ASP A 148 6.86 3.65 15.70
N ILE A 149 7.98 3.75 14.98
CA ILE A 149 9.27 3.14 15.37
C ILE A 149 10.36 4.20 15.40
N ASP A 150 10.74 4.69 16.58
CA ASP A 150 11.73 5.76 16.76
C ASP A 150 13.10 5.50 16.11
N ASP A 151 13.53 4.23 16.06
CA ASP A 151 14.87 3.83 15.64
C ASP A 151 14.91 3.23 14.21
N ILE A 152 13.77 3.11 13.52
CA ILE A 152 13.74 2.58 12.14
C ILE A 152 14.48 3.54 11.21
N VAL A 153 15.40 3.00 10.40
CA VAL A 153 16.05 3.74 9.33
C VAL A 153 16.24 2.91 8.05
N MET A 154 16.59 3.59 6.96
CA MET A 154 16.99 2.97 5.68
C MET A 154 18.35 3.52 5.21
N TRP A 155 19.26 3.82 6.14
CA TRP A 155 20.62 4.28 5.81
C TRP A 155 21.55 3.11 5.59
N ASP A 156 21.88 2.87 4.32
CA ASP A 156 23.11 2.24 3.87
C ASP A 156 23.46 2.90 2.52
N ASP A 157 24.37 2.33 1.73
CA ASP A 157 24.63 2.68 0.33
C ASP A 157 25.16 1.42 -0.38
N ASP A 158 24.92 1.26 -1.69
CA ASP A 158 25.48 0.17 -2.52
C ASP A 158 25.29 -1.25 -1.92
N THR A 159 24.19 -1.50 -1.22
CA THR A 159 23.96 -2.79 -0.53
C THR A 159 23.50 -3.84 -1.52
N ALA A 160 24.26 -4.92 -1.67
CA ALA A 160 23.93 -6.01 -2.59
C ALA A 160 22.64 -6.73 -2.18
N MET A 161 21.64 -6.70 -3.06
CA MET A 161 20.35 -7.38 -2.92
C MET A 161 20.32 -8.61 -3.83
N THR A 162 20.08 -9.77 -3.23
CA THR A 162 19.84 -11.03 -3.96
C THR A 162 18.34 -11.32 -3.98
N VAL A 163 17.79 -11.57 -5.16
CA VAL A 163 16.37 -11.92 -5.33
C VAL A 163 16.05 -13.24 -4.65
N THR A 164 15.04 -13.24 -3.79
CA THR A 164 14.57 -14.44 -3.09
C THR A 164 13.74 -15.35 -4.00
N ALA A 165 13.44 -16.56 -3.54
CA ALA A 165 12.57 -17.46 -4.31
C ALA A 165 11.15 -16.89 -4.46
N GLU A 166 10.62 -16.31 -3.38
CA GLU A 166 9.34 -15.61 -3.33
C GLU A 166 9.36 -14.38 -4.22
N GLY A 167 10.42 -13.57 -4.15
CA GLY A 167 10.61 -12.41 -5.02
C GLY A 167 10.61 -12.78 -6.49
N LYS A 168 11.25 -13.89 -6.87
CA LYS A 168 11.23 -14.35 -8.27
C LYS A 168 9.86 -14.84 -8.73
N ALA A 169 9.04 -15.34 -7.80
CA ALA A 169 7.70 -15.81 -8.10
C ALA A 169 6.69 -14.65 -8.23
N ILE A 170 6.85 -13.62 -7.40
CA ILE A 170 5.97 -12.43 -7.37
C ILE A 170 6.38 -11.43 -8.46
N ALA A 171 7.67 -11.07 -8.50
CA ALA A 171 8.22 -10.07 -9.40
C ALA A 171 9.25 -10.68 -10.37
N PRO A 172 8.83 -11.41 -11.42
CA PRO A 172 9.74 -12.05 -12.37
C PRO A 172 10.67 -11.07 -13.10
N SER A 173 10.30 -9.78 -13.20
CA SER A 173 11.14 -8.73 -13.77
C SER A 173 12.30 -8.31 -12.85
N LEU A 174 12.22 -8.62 -11.55
CA LEU A 174 13.27 -8.32 -10.60
C LEU A 174 14.51 -9.19 -10.83
N THR A 175 15.67 -8.54 -10.77
CA THR A 175 17.00 -9.13 -10.82
C THR A 175 17.86 -8.58 -9.70
N ASP A 176 18.93 -9.30 -9.34
CA ASP A 176 19.89 -8.84 -8.33
C ASP A 176 20.43 -7.44 -8.69
N TYR A 177 20.58 -6.59 -7.69
CA TYR A 177 21.00 -5.19 -7.83
C TYR A 177 21.65 -4.67 -6.54
N ALA A 178 22.07 -3.41 -6.54
CA ALA A 178 22.54 -2.73 -5.34
C ALA A 178 21.51 -1.66 -4.93
N SER A 179 21.03 -1.76 -3.69
CA SER A 179 20.12 -0.78 -3.10
C SER A 179 20.92 0.25 -2.30
N ASP A 180 20.60 1.52 -2.46
CA ASP A 180 21.17 2.57 -1.62
C ASP A 180 20.42 2.67 -0.31
N ARG A 181 19.08 2.58 -0.32
CA ARG A 181 18.26 2.67 0.92
C ARG A 181 17.50 1.38 1.19
N PRO A 182 18.18 0.26 1.46
CA PRO A 182 17.46 -0.95 1.81
C PRO A 182 16.70 -0.75 3.12
N PHE A 183 15.57 -1.44 3.28
CA PHE A 183 14.82 -1.44 4.52
C PHE A 183 15.55 -2.27 5.59
N HIS A 184 15.65 -1.74 6.81
CA HIS A 184 16.32 -2.41 7.92
C HIS A 184 15.36 -3.36 8.65
N VAL A 185 15.35 -4.62 8.23
CA VAL A 185 14.44 -5.65 8.77
C VAL A 185 14.69 -5.91 10.25
N ASP A 186 15.94 -5.82 10.70
CA ASP A 186 16.35 -6.05 12.09
C ASP A 186 15.89 -4.93 13.06
N GLN A 187 15.31 -3.86 12.54
CA GLN A 187 14.80 -2.72 13.30
C GLN A 187 13.26 -2.72 13.38
N LEU A 188 12.57 -3.70 12.78
CA LEU A 188 11.13 -3.86 12.94
C LEU A 188 10.74 -4.05 14.42
N ALA A 189 9.63 -3.42 14.80
CA ALA A 189 9.10 -3.43 16.15
C ALA A 189 7.58 -3.28 16.14
N GLY A 190 6.97 -3.43 17.32
CA GLY A 190 5.52 -3.33 17.46
C GLY A 190 4.80 -4.47 16.73
N ASN A 191 3.80 -4.10 15.93
CA ASN A 191 3.00 -5.02 15.12
C ASN A 191 3.54 -5.19 13.70
N TRP A 192 4.57 -4.42 13.32
CA TRP A 192 5.16 -4.49 12.00
C TRP A 192 5.90 -5.81 11.80
N GLU A 193 5.51 -6.54 10.75
CA GLU A 193 6.12 -7.80 10.37
C GLU A 193 6.45 -7.85 8.89
N VAL A 194 7.43 -8.68 8.53
CA VAL A 194 7.74 -8.98 7.13
C VAL A 194 6.66 -9.89 6.58
N GLU A 195 5.87 -9.40 5.62
CA GLU A 195 4.93 -10.22 4.86
C GLU A 195 5.68 -10.99 3.76
N VAL A 196 6.52 -10.28 2.99
CA VAL A 196 7.37 -10.87 1.94
C VAL A 196 8.65 -10.06 1.79
N SER A 197 9.82 -10.72 1.79
CA SER A 197 11.07 -10.13 1.29
C SER A 197 11.32 -10.61 -0.14
N LEU A 198 11.31 -9.69 -1.12
CA LEU A 198 11.50 -10.03 -2.54
C LEU A 198 12.98 -10.07 -2.92
N ALA A 199 13.79 -9.21 -2.32
CA ALA A 199 15.24 -9.31 -2.38
C ALA A 199 15.86 -8.82 -1.05
N GLN A 200 17.00 -9.40 -0.70
CA GLN A 200 17.66 -9.14 0.59
C GLN A 200 19.17 -9.33 0.51
N ASN A 201 19.89 -8.78 1.49
CA ASN A 201 21.29 -9.08 1.69
C ASN A 201 21.50 -10.51 2.23
N ASP A 202 22.76 -10.97 2.23
CA ASP A 202 23.15 -12.31 2.69
C ASP A 202 22.72 -12.60 4.15
N ASP A 203 22.71 -11.57 5.01
CA ASP A 203 22.35 -11.69 6.42
C ASP A 203 20.82 -11.64 6.67
N GLY A 204 20.02 -11.28 5.66
CA GLY A 204 18.57 -11.08 5.78
C GLY A 204 18.15 -9.88 6.65
N THR A 205 19.09 -8.99 6.99
CA THR A 205 18.85 -7.79 7.82
C THR A 205 18.51 -6.56 6.98
N ARG A 206 18.74 -6.62 5.67
CA ARG A 206 18.45 -5.57 4.69
C ARG A 206 17.61 -6.17 3.59
N ALA A 207 16.53 -5.50 3.23
CA ALA A 207 15.65 -5.96 2.17
C ALA A 207 15.13 -4.80 1.33
N ASP A 208 15.14 -5.00 0.03
CA ASP A 208 14.57 -4.12 -0.97
C ASP A 208 14.49 -4.92 -2.28
N PRO A 209 13.31 -5.12 -2.88
CA PRO A 209 11.99 -4.78 -2.35
C PRO A 209 11.56 -5.66 -1.17
N ILE A 210 10.74 -5.10 -0.28
CA ILE A 210 10.11 -5.82 0.84
C ILE A 210 8.69 -5.31 1.06
N ILE A 211 7.79 -6.21 1.44
CA ILE A 211 6.44 -5.90 1.91
C ILE A 211 6.45 -6.07 3.42
N VAL A 212 6.27 -4.97 4.16
CA VAL A 212 6.02 -5.00 5.60
C VAL A 212 4.60 -4.59 5.90
N ARG A 213 4.00 -5.22 6.91
CA ARG A 213 2.61 -5.01 7.29
C ARG A 213 2.49 -4.70 8.77
N ASP A 214 1.64 -3.75 9.13
CA ASP A 214 1.27 -3.49 10.51
C ASP A 214 0.09 -4.38 10.93
N GLY A 215 0.36 -5.59 11.42
CA GLY A 215 -0.68 -6.50 11.90
C GLY A 215 -1.83 -6.70 10.88
N ASN A 216 -3.02 -6.19 11.21
CA ASN A 216 -4.20 -6.25 10.32
C ASN A 216 -4.53 -4.92 9.63
N LEU A 217 -3.64 -3.92 9.73
CA LEU A 217 -3.73 -2.62 9.08
C LEU A 217 -3.01 -2.65 7.72
N GLY A 218 -2.49 -1.49 7.30
CA GLY A 218 -1.83 -1.24 6.02
C GLY A 218 -0.42 -1.82 5.86
N ARG A 219 0.18 -1.51 4.71
CA ARG A 219 1.49 -2.00 4.26
C ARG A 219 2.38 -0.89 3.74
N LEU A 220 3.67 -1.08 3.96
CA LEU A 220 4.73 -0.26 3.38
C LEU A 220 5.63 -1.13 2.51
N ILE A 221 5.92 -0.65 1.30
CA ILE A 221 6.68 -1.40 0.30
C ILE A 221 7.72 -0.48 -0.35
N PRO A 222 8.93 -0.38 0.21
CA PRO A 222 10.05 0.15 -0.55
C PRO A 222 10.39 -0.79 -1.70
N VAL A 223 10.56 -0.24 -2.90
CA VAL A 223 10.86 -0.98 -4.13
C VAL A 223 11.98 -0.26 -4.90
N ILE A 224 13.18 -0.83 -4.90
CA ILE A 224 14.34 -0.35 -5.66
C ILE A 224 14.68 1.10 -5.28
N GLN A 225 15.14 1.24 -4.04
CA GLN A 225 15.56 2.49 -3.40
C GLN A 225 17.01 2.84 -3.78
N THR A 226 17.22 3.02 -5.08
CA THR A 226 18.52 3.31 -5.68
C THR A 226 18.52 4.73 -6.23
N ASN A 227 19.63 5.44 -6.03
CA ASN A 227 19.85 6.77 -6.58
C ASN A 227 20.12 6.70 -8.09
N GLY A 228 19.05 6.90 -8.86
CA GLY A 228 19.06 6.63 -10.29
C GLY A 228 19.01 5.13 -10.59
N GLY A 229 19.69 4.72 -11.66
CA GLY A 229 19.67 3.35 -12.17
C GLY A 229 18.59 3.10 -13.22
N ASP A 230 18.74 1.96 -13.91
CA ASP A 230 17.85 1.51 -14.99
C ASP A 230 17.05 0.27 -14.57
N GLU A 231 16.96 -0.01 -13.26
CA GLU A 231 16.18 -1.16 -12.76
C GLU A 231 14.70 -0.97 -13.09
N PRO A 232 13.94 -2.06 -13.32
CA PRO A 232 12.58 -1.99 -13.84
C PRO A 232 11.55 -1.66 -12.75
N LYS A 233 11.64 -0.46 -12.16
CA LYS A 233 10.80 0.01 -11.04
C LYS A 233 9.31 -0.16 -11.30
N GLY A 234 8.84 0.29 -12.47
CA GLY A 234 7.43 0.22 -12.87
C GLY A 234 6.92 -1.20 -13.07
N ALA A 235 7.71 -2.07 -13.71
CA ALA A 235 7.31 -3.46 -13.92
C ALA A 235 7.25 -4.24 -12.60
N VAL A 236 8.24 -4.04 -11.72
CA VAL A 236 8.27 -4.69 -10.40
C VAL A 236 7.11 -4.21 -9.52
N ALA A 237 6.79 -2.91 -9.53
CA ALA A 237 5.61 -2.40 -8.81
C ALA A 237 4.31 -3.01 -9.33
N ALA A 238 4.10 -3.05 -10.65
CA ALA A 238 2.91 -3.67 -11.23
C ALA A 238 2.79 -5.15 -10.87
N GLU A 239 3.88 -5.91 -10.90
CA GLU A 239 3.91 -7.32 -10.51
C GLU A 239 3.53 -7.53 -9.04
N ILE A 240 4.03 -6.68 -8.13
CA ILE A 240 3.66 -6.67 -6.70
C ILE A 240 2.17 -6.34 -6.52
N ILE A 241 1.68 -5.29 -7.20
CA ILE A 241 0.28 -4.84 -7.13
C ILE A 241 -0.68 -5.94 -7.61
N ILE A 242 -0.39 -6.53 -8.78
CA ILE A 242 -1.20 -7.62 -9.35
C ILE A 242 -1.24 -8.80 -8.37
N TRP A 243 -0.09 -9.15 -7.78
CA TRP A 243 -0.04 -10.20 -6.76
C TRP A 243 -0.92 -9.84 -5.56
N LEU A 244 -0.74 -8.67 -4.95
CA LEU A 244 -1.49 -8.20 -3.78
C LEU A 244 -3.00 -8.22 -4.02
N MET A 245 -3.47 -7.67 -5.14
CA MET A 245 -4.90 -7.60 -5.47
C MET A 245 -5.49 -8.97 -5.86
N SER A 246 -4.65 -9.93 -6.25
CA SER A 246 -5.08 -11.32 -6.53
C SER A 246 -5.13 -12.22 -5.30
N THR A 247 -4.32 -11.94 -4.27
CA THR A 247 -4.19 -12.78 -3.07
C THR A 247 -4.85 -12.20 -1.84
N THR A 248 -5.07 -10.89 -1.80
CA THR A 248 -5.81 -10.25 -0.71
C THR A 248 -7.30 -10.40 -1.01
N PRO A 249 -8.09 -11.05 -0.13
CA PRO A 249 -9.50 -11.23 -0.37
C PRO A 249 -10.20 -9.87 -0.31
N VAL A 250 -10.48 -9.26 -1.47
CA VAL A 250 -11.63 -8.38 -1.60
C VAL A 250 -12.86 -9.29 -1.62
N GLU A 251 -13.60 -9.36 -0.53
CA GLU A 251 -14.87 -10.10 -0.51
C GLU A 251 -15.76 -9.48 -1.60
N PRO A 252 -16.05 -10.17 -2.73
CA PRO A 252 -16.67 -9.52 -3.86
C PRO A 252 -18.06 -9.06 -3.46
N ALA A 253 -18.33 -7.75 -3.57
CA ALA A 253 -19.67 -7.20 -3.46
C ALA A 253 -20.61 -7.93 -4.43
N GLY A 254 -21.30 -8.97 -3.93
CA GLY A 254 -22.31 -9.72 -4.68
C GLY A 254 -22.02 -11.19 -5.00
N LYS A 255 -20.90 -11.80 -4.59
CA LYS A 255 -20.85 -13.28 -4.59
C LYS A 255 -21.47 -13.79 -3.30
N LEU A 256 -22.76 -14.08 -3.35
CA LEU A 256 -23.43 -14.90 -2.33
C LEU A 256 -22.54 -16.11 -2.05
N SER A 257 -21.88 -16.14 -0.88
CA SER A 257 -21.19 -17.31 -0.39
C SER A 257 -22.27 -18.35 -0.13
N THR A 258 -22.58 -19.13 -1.16
CA THR A 258 -23.34 -20.36 -0.98
C THR A 258 -22.38 -21.31 -0.31
N THR A 259 -22.33 -21.27 1.01
CA THR A 259 -21.65 -22.32 1.76
C THR A 259 -22.34 -23.63 1.40
N TRP A 260 -21.55 -24.69 1.19
CA TRP A 260 -22.07 -26.02 0.87
C TRP A 260 -23.05 -26.58 1.93
N GLY A 261 -23.11 -25.95 3.11
CA GLY A 261 -24.11 -26.22 4.15
C GLY A 261 -25.53 -25.82 3.75
N ASP A 262 -25.70 -24.73 3.01
CA ASP A 262 -27.02 -24.17 2.66
C ASP A 262 -27.75 -24.99 1.58
N LEU A 263 -27.01 -25.68 0.72
CA LEU A 263 -27.57 -26.57 -0.31
C LEU A 263 -28.12 -27.90 0.25
N LYS A 264 -27.73 -28.28 1.47
CA LYS A 264 -28.19 -29.53 2.10
C LYS A 264 -29.37 -29.37 3.04
N ALA A 265 -29.79 -28.14 3.33
CA ALA A 265 -30.96 -27.86 4.16
C ALA A 265 -32.30 -27.88 3.39
N VAL A 266 -32.26 -28.10 2.06
CA VAL A 266 -33.45 -28.07 1.18
C VAL A 266 -33.72 -29.43 0.50
N GLN A 267 -33.36 -30.54 1.14
CA GLN A 267 -33.86 -31.87 0.75
C GLN A 267 -34.59 -32.56 1.89
#